data_AF-A0A9P7X1Y4-F1
#
_entry.id   AF-A0A9P7X1Y4-F1
#
_cell.length_a   1.000
_cell.length_b   1.000
_cell.length_c   1.000
_cell.angle_alpha   90.00
_cell.angle_beta   90.00
_cell.angle_gamma   90.00
#
_symmetry.space_group_name_H-M   'P 1'
#
loop_
_entity.id
_entity.type
_entity.pdbx_description
1 polymer ?
#
loop_
_entity_poly.entity_id
_entity_poly.type
_entity_poly.pdbx_seq_one_letter_code
_entity_poly.pdbx_strand_id
1 'polypeptide(L)'
;MHLHRLNGYLILILLIPSTVAGAVIARRAFGGAVDIQAANYAQGILVVVAAITGYSHVKTNTRKHRKWMLRTVAYLATSVTAKLTKAIAREIISDIGSYYTVWTCAEVQFLQSIGQGVPDFAAAYPSCNTDGDLSKIHLAIHASMKETPVNKGSAVREVDAMVLFVALLIHALGIEIYIRATESRNQERHGFVLEPQGIDEHAGKPEEHP
;
A
#
# COMPACT_ATOMS: atom_id res chain seq x y z
N MET A 1 -3.03 -5.22 -30.79
CA MET A 1 -3.21 -3.87 -30.20
C MET A 1 -4.45 -3.74 -29.30
N HIS A 2 -5.64 -4.23 -29.69
CA HIS A 2 -6.87 -4.05 -28.90
C HIS A 2 -6.85 -4.73 -27.51
N LEU A 3 -6.30 -5.94 -27.38
CA LEU A 3 -6.22 -6.67 -26.10
C LEU A 3 -5.54 -5.86 -24.98
N HIS A 4 -4.42 -5.19 -25.28
CA HIS A 4 -3.71 -4.35 -24.30
C HIS A 4 -4.57 -3.17 -23.82
N ARG A 5 -5.34 -2.54 -24.72
CA ARG A 5 -6.27 -1.44 -24.37
C ARG A 5 -7.43 -1.94 -23.51
N LEU A 6 -8.04 -3.07 -23.87
CA LEU A 6 -9.12 -3.68 -23.09
C LEU A 6 -8.65 -4.05 -21.69
N ASN A 7 -7.49 -4.73 -21.58
CA ASN A 7 -6.88 -5.07 -20.30
C ASN A 7 -6.57 -3.83 -19.46
N GLY A 8 -6.02 -2.76 -20.05
CA GLY A 8 -5.75 -1.51 -19.36
C GLY A 8 -7.01 -0.86 -18.77
N TYR A 9 -8.13 -0.86 -19.51
CA TYR A 9 -9.40 -0.34 -18.99
C TYR A 9 -9.99 -1.23 -17.90
N LEU A 10 -9.97 -2.56 -18.06
CA LEU A 10 -10.42 -3.50 -17.03
C LEU A 10 -9.63 -3.33 -15.72
N ILE A 11 -8.31 -3.23 -15.81
CA ILE A 11 -7.45 -2.97 -14.65
C ILE A 11 -7.86 -1.67 -13.96
N LEU A 12 -8.00 -0.56 -14.69
CA LEU A 12 -8.36 0.74 -14.08
C LEU A 12 -9.75 0.74 -13.43
N ILE A 13 -10.73 0.09 -14.07
CA ILE A 13 -12.12 -0.03 -13.57
C ILE A 13 -12.19 -0.87 -12.29
N LEU A 14 -11.35 -1.91 -12.16
CA LEU A 14 -11.29 -2.73 -10.95
C LEU A 14 -10.40 -2.11 -9.86
N LEU A 15 -9.31 -1.47 -10.25
CA LEU A 15 -8.30 -0.91 -9.37
C LEU A 15 -8.80 0.27 -8.54
N ILE A 16 -9.44 1.25 -9.17
CA ILE A 16 -9.85 2.48 -8.48
C ILE A 16 -10.89 2.17 -7.39
N PRO A 17 -11.99 1.43 -7.66
CA PRO A 17 -12.96 1.08 -6.62
C PRO A 17 -12.40 0.16 -5.53
N SER A 18 -11.56 -0.83 -5.88
CA SER A 18 -10.96 -1.72 -4.87
C SER A 18 -10.01 -0.97 -3.93
N THR A 19 -9.24 -0.02 -4.45
CA THR A 19 -8.38 0.87 -3.67
C THR A 19 -9.19 1.75 -2.71
N VAL A 20 -10.26 2.37 -3.20
CA VAL A 20 -11.16 3.21 -2.37
C VAL A 20 -11.89 2.36 -1.32
N ALA A 21 -12.39 1.17 -1.68
CA ALA A 21 -13.04 0.27 -0.73
C ALA A 21 -12.08 -0.20 0.37
N GLY A 22 -10.85 -0.59 0.01
CA GLY A 22 -9.81 -0.96 0.98
C GLY A 22 -9.51 0.18 1.96
N ALA A 23 -9.34 1.40 1.46
CA ALA A 23 -9.14 2.59 2.26
C ALA A 23 -10.30 2.86 3.25
N VAL A 24 -11.56 2.72 2.82
CA VAL A 24 -12.75 2.90 3.67
C VAL A 24 -12.91 1.78 4.71
N ILE A 25 -12.49 0.55 4.38
CA ILE A 25 -12.60 -0.62 5.26
C ILE A 25 -11.47 -0.67 6.30
N ALA A 26 -10.30 -0.09 6.04
CA ALA A 26 -9.14 -0.08 6.94
C ALA A 26 -9.50 0.33 8.39
N ARG A 27 -10.35 1.36 8.55
CA ARG A 27 -10.83 1.83 9.87
C ARG A 27 -11.60 0.80 10.69
N ARG A 28 -12.07 -0.29 10.08
CA ARG A 28 -12.78 -1.39 10.76
C ARG A 28 -11.91 -2.65 10.84
N ALA A 29 -11.10 -2.91 9.81
CA ALA A 29 -10.22 -4.08 9.74
C ALA A 29 -9.09 -4.06 10.78
N PHE A 30 -8.65 -2.87 11.21
CA PHE A 30 -7.51 -2.69 12.10
C PHE A 30 -7.82 -1.82 13.33
N GLY A 31 -9.03 -1.93 13.90
CA GLY A 31 -9.38 -1.28 15.17
C GLY A 31 -9.49 0.24 15.17
N GLY A 32 -9.53 0.88 13.99
CA GLY A 32 -9.90 2.30 13.85
C GLY A 32 -8.85 3.34 14.25
N ALA A 33 -7.62 2.93 14.54
CA ALA A 33 -6.53 3.87 14.84
C ALA A 33 -6.29 4.84 13.66
N VAL A 34 -6.01 6.11 13.97
CA VAL A 34 -6.00 7.22 12.99
C VAL A 34 -4.75 7.21 12.09
N ASP A 35 -3.66 6.65 12.59
CA ASP A 35 -2.41 6.37 11.88
C ASP A 35 -2.60 5.30 10.78
N ILE A 36 -3.31 4.21 11.08
CA ILE A 36 -3.64 3.16 10.12
C ILE A 36 -4.57 3.71 9.03
N GLN A 37 -5.55 4.54 9.42
CA GLN A 37 -6.38 5.27 8.46
C GLN A 37 -5.54 6.20 7.57
N ALA A 38 -4.64 7.01 8.15
CA ALA A 38 -3.77 7.90 7.41
C ALA A 38 -2.87 7.16 6.42
N ALA A 39 -2.27 6.03 6.81
CA ALA A 39 -1.42 5.22 5.94
C ALA A 39 -2.20 4.64 4.74
N ASN A 40 -3.40 4.10 5.00
CA ASN A 40 -4.27 3.55 3.95
C ASN A 40 -4.84 4.65 3.03
N TYR A 41 -5.18 5.82 3.57
CA TYR A 41 -5.61 6.99 2.78
C TYR A 41 -4.47 7.54 1.93
N ALA A 42 -3.25 7.65 2.47
CA ALA A 42 -2.08 8.10 1.69
C ALA A 42 -1.78 7.17 0.51
N GLN A 43 -1.74 5.85 0.73
CA GLN A 43 -1.59 4.88 -0.35
C GLN A 43 -2.74 4.99 -1.37
N GLY A 44 -3.99 5.07 -0.89
CA GLY A 44 -5.17 5.11 -1.75
C GLY A 44 -5.22 6.36 -2.65
N ILE A 45 -4.95 7.53 -2.08
CA ILE A 45 -4.88 8.81 -2.83
C ILE A 45 -3.79 8.73 -3.89
N LEU A 46 -2.59 8.26 -3.55
CA LEU A 46 -1.47 8.18 -4.50
C LEU A 46 -1.77 7.23 -5.67
N VAL A 47 -2.33 6.04 -5.41
CA VAL A 47 -2.76 5.10 -6.46
C VAL A 47 -3.85 5.71 -7.35
N VAL A 48 -4.91 6.28 -6.77
CA VAL A 48 -6.05 6.82 -7.53
C VAL A 48 -5.66 8.05 -8.35
N VAL A 49 -4.91 8.99 -7.78
CA VAL A 49 -4.43 10.18 -8.51
C VAL A 49 -3.48 9.79 -9.65
N ALA A 50 -2.56 8.84 -9.43
CA ALA A 50 -1.68 8.34 -10.48
C ALA A 50 -2.45 7.61 -11.58
N ALA A 51 -3.44 6.79 -11.23
CA ALA A 51 -4.29 6.07 -12.18
C ALA A 51 -5.13 7.02 -13.05
N ILE A 52 -5.80 8.01 -12.44
CA ILE A 52 -6.62 9.00 -13.16
C ILE A 52 -5.73 9.88 -14.06
N THR A 53 -4.57 10.31 -13.56
CA THR A 53 -3.63 11.13 -14.35
C THR A 53 -2.96 10.33 -15.48
N GLY A 54 -2.74 9.03 -15.28
CA GLY A 54 -2.32 8.11 -16.34
C GLY A 54 -3.40 7.95 -17.41
N TYR A 55 -4.65 7.76 -17.00
CA TYR A 55 -5.80 7.63 -17.91
C TYR A 55 -6.01 8.89 -18.75
N SER A 56 -6.01 10.09 -18.15
CA SER A 56 -6.25 11.34 -18.88
C SER A 56 -5.22 11.59 -20.00
N HIS A 57 -4.00 11.09 -19.84
CA HIS A 57 -2.93 11.20 -20.83
C HIS A 57 -2.93 10.09 -21.91
N VAL A 58 -3.80 9.07 -21.82
CA VAL A 58 -3.73 7.87 -22.70
C VAL A 58 -3.92 8.19 -24.19
N LYS A 59 -4.70 9.25 -24.50
CA LYS A 59 -4.92 9.73 -25.88
C LYS A 59 -4.07 10.96 -26.25
N THR A 60 -3.62 11.75 -25.27
CA THR A 60 -2.97 13.06 -25.52
C THR A 60 -1.45 13.00 -25.47
N ASN A 61 -0.87 12.19 -24.57
CA ASN A 61 0.58 12.08 -24.43
C ASN A 61 0.98 10.72 -23.84
N THR A 62 1.35 9.78 -24.71
CA THR A 62 1.72 8.41 -24.34
C THR A 62 2.95 8.33 -23.44
N ARG A 63 3.89 9.29 -23.51
CA ARG A 63 5.05 9.38 -22.60
C ARG A 63 4.61 9.72 -21.17
N LYS A 64 3.73 10.73 -21.00
CA LYS A 64 3.12 11.07 -19.70
C LYS A 64 2.27 9.91 -19.17
N HIS A 65 1.44 9.30 -20.01
CA HIS A 65 0.69 8.10 -19.66
C HIS A 65 1.59 7.01 -19.07
N ARG A 66 2.68 6.63 -19.76
CA ARG A 66 3.64 5.63 -19.25
C ARG A 66 4.26 6.03 -17.91
N LYS A 67 4.73 7.28 -17.77
CA LYS A 67 5.30 7.78 -16.50
C LYS A 67 4.30 7.72 -15.34
N TRP A 68 3.00 7.96 -15.59
CA TRP A 68 1.97 7.87 -14.55
C TRP A 68 1.54 6.44 -14.25
N MET A 69 1.38 5.57 -15.25
CA MET A 69 1.09 4.16 -15.04
C MET A 69 2.20 3.44 -14.25
N LEU A 70 3.47 3.81 -14.46
CA LEU A 70 4.59 3.31 -13.65
C LEU A 70 4.45 3.70 -12.17
N ARG A 71 4.04 4.94 -11.87
CA ARG A 71 3.73 5.38 -10.49
C ARG A 71 2.59 4.57 -9.89
N THR A 72 1.50 4.36 -10.63
CA THR A 72 0.37 3.53 -10.18
C THR A 72 0.82 2.12 -9.78
N VAL A 73 1.67 1.47 -10.59
CA VAL A 73 2.18 0.12 -10.29
C VAL A 73 3.12 0.12 -9.08
N ALA A 74 4.02 1.10 -8.96
CA ALA A 74 4.90 1.23 -7.79
C ALA A 74 4.09 1.46 -6.49
N TYR A 75 3.12 2.38 -6.52
CA TYR A 75 2.27 2.65 -5.36
C TYR A 75 1.41 1.45 -4.95
N LEU A 76 1.04 0.56 -5.89
CA LEU A 76 0.39 -0.72 -5.57
C LEU A 76 1.35 -1.76 -4.98
N ALA A 77 2.60 -1.80 -5.45
CA ALA A 77 3.62 -2.69 -4.90
C ALA A 77 3.90 -2.43 -3.41
N THR A 78 3.62 -1.21 -2.93
CA THR A 78 3.56 -0.86 -1.49
C THR A 78 2.81 -1.89 -0.66
N SER A 79 1.60 -2.29 -1.06
CA SER A 79 0.78 -3.26 -0.32
C SER A 79 1.40 -4.66 -0.27
N VAL A 80 2.25 -5.02 -1.25
CA VAL A 80 2.99 -6.29 -1.25
C VAL A 80 4.19 -6.19 -0.31
N THR A 81 4.99 -5.13 -0.42
CA THR A 81 6.14 -4.88 0.47
C THR A 81 5.70 -4.75 1.93
N ALA A 82 4.59 -4.06 2.20
CA ALA A 82 4.00 -3.93 3.54
C ALA A 82 3.63 -5.28 4.15
N LYS A 83 3.11 -6.25 3.37
CA LYS A 83 2.82 -7.60 3.87
C LYS A 83 4.09 -8.37 4.29
N LEU A 84 5.16 -8.26 3.49
CA LEU A 84 6.43 -8.93 3.76
C LEU A 84 7.12 -8.33 4.99
N THR A 85 7.21 -7.00 5.06
CA THR A 85 7.81 -6.29 6.20
C THR A 85 6.99 -6.44 7.48
N LYS A 86 5.65 -6.50 7.40
CA LYS A 86 4.77 -6.81 8.54
C LYS A 86 5.08 -8.15 9.19
N ALA A 87 5.31 -9.18 8.38
CA ALA A 87 5.60 -10.53 8.87
C ALA A 87 6.87 -10.58 9.73
N ILE A 88 7.84 -9.70 9.47
CA ILE A 88 9.08 -9.54 10.24
C ILE A 88 8.85 -8.61 11.44
N ALA A 89 8.27 -7.43 11.20
CA ALA A 89 8.10 -6.37 12.20
C ALA A 89 7.29 -6.84 13.43
N ARG A 90 6.24 -7.65 13.22
CA ARG A 90 5.41 -8.20 14.30
C ARG A 90 6.19 -9.13 15.24
N GLU A 91 7.18 -9.86 14.73
CA GLU A 91 8.01 -10.75 15.56
C GLU A 91 9.01 -9.90 16.36
N ILE A 92 9.63 -8.90 15.72
CA ILE A 92 10.56 -7.95 16.37
C ILE A 92 9.89 -7.26 17.57
N ILE A 93 8.67 -6.70 17.43
CA ILE A 93 7.99 -6.07 18.57
C ILE A 93 7.61 -7.08 19.67
N SER A 94 7.42 -8.35 19.31
CA SER A 94 7.14 -9.46 20.25
C SER A 94 8.41 -9.96 20.97
N ASP A 95 9.60 -9.69 20.41
CA ASP A 95 10.89 -9.88 21.08
C ASP A 95 11.20 -8.71 22.02
N ILE A 96 10.78 -7.48 21.68
CA ILE A 96 10.93 -6.30 22.54
C ILE A 96 9.95 -6.34 23.73
N GLY A 97 8.70 -6.77 23.52
CA GLY A 97 7.74 -7.03 24.61
C GLY A 97 7.21 -5.80 25.35
N SER A 98 7.33 -4.60 24.77
CA SER A 98 6.92 -3.33 25.41
C SER A 98 5.80 -2.59 24.67
N TYR A 99 5.21 -3.20 23.63
CA TYR A 99 4.21 -2.57 22.76
C TYR A 99 2.79 -3.00 23.14
N TYR A 100 1.84 -2.07 23.11
CA TYR A 100 0.45 -2.29 23.52
C TYR A 100 -0.51 -1.50 22.63
N THR A 101 -1.56 -2.15 22.13
CA THR A 101 -2.62 -1.46 21.36
C THR A 101 -3.93 -1.42 22.16
N VAL A 102 -4.75 -0.39 21.93
CA VAL A 102 -6.01 -0.16 22.66
C VAL A 102 -7.18 -0.88 21.99
N TRP A 103 -7.77 -1.87 22.66
CA TRP A 103 -8.97 -2.60 22.20
C TRP A 103 -10.20 -2.15 22.99
N THR A 104 -11.39 -2.35 22.44
CA THR A 104 -12.66 -2.30 23.19
C THR A 104 -13.01 -3.67 23.77
N CYS A 105 -13.73 -3.70 24.88
CA CYS A 105 -14.27 -4.97 25.42
C CYS A 105 -15.17 -5.69 24.42
N ALA A 106 -15.92 -4.95 23.59
CA ALA A 106 -16.74 -5.51 22.52
C ALA A 106 -15.92 -6.25 21.45
N GLU A 107 -14.78 -5.71 21.02
CA GLU A 107 -13.90 -6.40 20.06
C GLU A 107 -13.32 -7.70 20.65
N VAL A 108 -12.89 -7.69 21.91
CA VAL A 108 -12.31 -8.88 22.55
C VAL A 108 -13.37 -9.93 22.87
N GLN A 109 -14.58 -9.52 23.26
CA GLN A 109 -15.72 -10.43 23.43
C GLN A 109 -16.16 -11.03 22.08
N PHE A 110 -16.10 -10.27 21.00
CA PHE A 110 -16.32 -10.80 19.65
C PHE A 110 -15.25 -11.83 19.25
N LEU A 111 -13.97 -11.57 19.55
CA LEU A 111 -12.92 -12.57 19.36
C LEU A 111 -13.17 -13.84 20.21
N GLN A 112 -13.65 -13.70 21.45
CA GLN A 112 -14.04 -14.83 22.29
C GLN A 112 -15.17 -15.67 21.67
N SER A 113 -16.21 -15.04 21.11
CA SER A 113 -17.37 -15.77 20.54
C SER A 113 -17.04 -16.55 19.27
N ILE A 114 -16.01 -16.14 18.51
CA ILE A 114 -15.51 -16.87 17.33
C ILE A 114 -14.35 -17.84 17.65
N GLY A 115 -14.07 -18.10 18.94
CA GLY A 115 -12.99 -19.02 19.35
C GLY A 115 -11.58 -18.48 19.12
N GLN A 116 -11.41 -17.15 19.01
CA GLN A 116 -10.13 -16.44 18.89
C GLN A 116 -9.86 -15.53 20.10
N GLY A 117 -10.49 -15.83 21.24
CA GLY A 117 -10.32 -15.06 22.48
C GLY A 117 -9.17 -15.57 23.35
N VAL A 118 -9.39 -15.60 24.66
CA VAL A 118 -8.39 -16.00 25.66
C VAL A 118 -8.88 -17.16 26.54
N PRO A 119 -7.97 -17.94 27.14
CA PRO A 119 -8.33 -18.81 28.26
C PRO A 119 -8.86 -17.96 29.42
N ASP A 120 -9.97 -18.40 30.04
CA ASP A 120 -10.64 -17.72 31.16
C ASP A 120 -10.82 -16.20 30.96
N PHE A 121 -11.69 -15.83 30.01
CA PHE A 121 -12.00 -14.43 29.67
C PHE A 121 -12.36 -13.56 30.88
N ALA A 122 -13.07 -14.11 31.87
CA ALA A 122 -13.50 -13.36 33.04
C ALA A 122 -12.32 -13.00 33.97
N ALA A 123 -11.35 -13.91 34.14
CA ALA A 123 -10.13 -13.63 34.89
C ALA A 123 -9.14 -12.75 34.11
N ALA A 124 -9.04 -12.93 32.78
CA ALA A 124 -8.12 -12.17 31.93
C ALA A 124 -8.56 -10.70 31.72
N TYR A 125 -9.86 -10.46 31.57
CA TYR A 125 -10.43 -9.13 31.30
C TYR A 125 -11.61 -8.80 32.23
N PRO A 126 -11.38 -8.67 33.56
CA PRO A 126 -12.45 -8.43 34.53
C PRO A 126 -13.21 -7.13 34.27
N SER A 127 -12.56 -6.11 33.68
CA SER A 127 -13.19 -4.86 33.25
C SER A 127 -14.24 -5.04 32.13
N CYS A 128 -14.24 -6.17 31.44
CA CYS A 128 -15.21 -6.51 30.40
C CYS A 128 -16.38 -7.35 30.92
N ASN A 129 -16.39 -7.71 32.22
CA ASN A 129 -17.46 -8.47 32.86
C ASN A 129 -18.43 -7.51 33.59
N THR A 130 -19.16 -6.71 32.82
CA THR A 130 -20.10 -5.69 33.32
C THR A 130 -21.29 -5.54 32.38
N ASP A 131 -22.44 -5.14 32.92
CA ASP A 131 -23.68 -4.89 32.16
C ASP A 131 -23.64 -3.58 31.33
N GLY A 132 -22.52 -2.85 31.38
CA GLY A 132 -22.30 -1.62 30.62
C GLY A 132 -22.07 -1.83 29.12
N ASP A 133 -22.10 -0.73 28.37
CA ASP A 133 -21.81 -0.71 26.93
C ASP A 133 -20.32 -1.03 26.66
N LEU A 134 -20.03 -2.30 26.39
CA LEU A 134 -18.68 -2.83 26.14
C LEU A 134 -17.96 -2.19 24.95
N SER A 135 -18.67 -1.45 24.07
CA SER A 135 -18.03 -0.70 22.97
C SER A 135 -17.30 0.57 23.44
N LYS A 136 -17.59 1.04 24.65
CA LYS A 136 -17.00 2.24 25.27
C LYS A 136 -15.93 1.93 26.32
N ILE A 137 -15.78 0.66 26.70
CA ILE A 137 -14.78 0.22 27.66
C ILE A 137 -13.51 -0.17 26.89
N HIS A 138 -12.42 0.54 27.15
CA HIS A 138 -11.14 0.35 26.48
C HIS A 138 -10.11 -0.31 27.39
N LEU A 139 -9.26 -1.15 26.81
CA LEU A 139 -8.17 -1.87 27.48
C LEU A 139 -6.92 -1.91 26.60
N ALA A 140 -5.75 -1.85 27.23
CA ALA A 140 -4.46 -2.03 26.56
C ALA A 140 -4.14 -3.53 26.46
N ILE A 141 -3.81 -4.02 25.26
CA ILE A 141 -3.46 -5.42 25.02
C ILE A 141 -2.05 -5.51 24.45
N HIS A 142 -1.22 -6.32 25.11
CA HIS A 142 0.17 -6.56 24.72
C HIS A 142 0.27 -7.07 23.28
N ALA A 143 1.13 -6.43 22.49
CA ALA A 143 1.30 -6.66 21.06
C ALA A 143 2.33 -7.79 20.82
N SER A 144 1.89 -9.04 20.99
CA SER A 144 2.76 -10.22 20.99
C SER A 144 2.25 -11.38 20.13
N MET A 145 3.13 -11.88 19.26
CA MET A 145 2.92 -13.08 18.46
C MET A 145 3.04 -14.39 19.24
N LYS A 146 3.54 -14.33 20.49
CA LYS A 146 3.88 -15.50 21.33
C LYS A 146 2.76 -15.92 22.29
N GLU A 147 1.71 -15.12 22.40
CA GLU A 147 0.64 -15.26 23.40
C GLU A 147 -0.69 -15.67 22.75
N THR A 148 -1.81 -15.17 23.25
CA THR A 148 -3.17 -15.52 22.80
C THR A 148 -3.46 -14.97 21.39
N PRO A 149 -4.49 -15.47 20.68
CA PRO A 149 -4.90 -14.90 19.39
C PRO A 149 -5.24 -13.40 19.47
N VAL A 150 -5.73 -12.91 20.61
CA VAL A 150 -5.97 -11.47 20.84
C VAL A 150 -4.66 -10.67 20.83
N ASN A 151 -3.62 -11.18 21.49
CA ASN A 151 -2.27 -10.57 21.44
C ASN A 151 -1.67 -10.60 20.04
N LYS A 152 -1.90 -11.68 19.27
CA LYS A 152 -1.47 -11.79 17.85
C LYS A 152 -2.17 -10.74 16.99
N GLY A 153 -3.46 -10.50 17.22
CA GLY A 153 -4.20 -9.39 16.62
C GLY A 153 -3.59 -8.03 16.98
N SER A 154 -3.23 -7.84 18.26
CA SER A 154 -2.55 -6.63 18.74
C SER A 154 -1.21 -6.40 18.03
N ALA A 155 -0.37 -7.44 17.90
CA ALA A 155 0.91 -7.38 17.18
C ALA A 155 0.77 -7.01 15.70
N VAL A 156 -0.23 -7.57 15.01
CA VAL A 156 -0.51 -7.26 13.60
C VAL A 156 -1.00 -5.82 13.43
N ARG A 157 -1.79 -5.31 14.40
CA ARG A 157 -2.35 -3.95 14.38
C ARG A 157 -1.30 -2.88 14.66
N GLU A 158 -0.44 -3.08 15.67
CA GLU A 158 0.63 -2.16 16.06
C GLU A 158 1.52 -1.76 14.87
N VAL A 159 1.98 -2.74 14.10
CA VAL A 159 2.97 -2.48 13.03
C VAL A 159 2.33 -2.01 11.71
N ASP A 160 0.99 -2.05 11.56
CA ASP A 160 0.31 -1.92 10.26
C ASP A 160 0.58 -0.58 9.56
N ALA A 161 0.37 0.53 10.29
CA ALA A 161 0.62 1.87 9.77
C ALA A 161 2.10 2.09 9.43
N MET A 162 3.00 1.69 10.34
CA MET A 162 4.44 1.86 10.20
C MET A 162 4.96 1.18 8.93
N VAL A 163 4.68 -0.11 8.76
CA VAL A 163 5.19 -0.87 7.59
C VAL A 163 4.59 -0.37 6.28
N LEU A 164 3.35 0.11 6.31
CA LEU A 164 2.69 0.69 5.14
C LEU A 164 3.33 2.03 4.75
N PHE A 165 3.63 2.92 5.70
CA PHE A 165 4.35 4.17 5.44
C PHE A 165 5.80 3.93 4.97
N VAL A 166 6.54 3.04 5.61
CA VAL A 166 7.93 2.71 5.20
C VAL A 166 7.96 2.16 3.78
N ALA A 167 7.06 1.21 3.45
CA ALA A 167 6.91 0.72 2.08
C ALA A 167 6.54 1.84 1.10
N LEU A 168 5.66 2.77 1.48
CA LEU A 168 5.19 3.84 0.62
C LEU A 168 6.32 4.81 0.26
N LEU A 169 7.17 5.16 1.24
CA LEU A 169 8.36 5.98 1.02
C LEU A 169 9.37 5.30 0.08
N ILE A 170 9.63 4.00 0.28
CA ILE A 170 10.52 3.22 -0.59
C ILE A 170 10.01 3.24 -2.05
N HIS A 171 8.73 2.98 -2.28
CA HIS A 171 8.17 2.96 -3.63
C HIS A 171 8.05 4.36 -4.25
N ALA A 172 7.71 5.38 -3.46
CA ALA A 172 7.59 6.76 -3.94
C ALA A 172 8.94 7.38 -4.34
N LEU A 173 10.00 7.17 -3.54
CA LEU A 173 11.34 7.61 -3.90
C LEU A 173 11.92 6.73 -5.04
N GLY A 174 11.75 5.41 -4.93
CA GLY A 174 12.25 4.44 -5.90
C GLY A 174 11.71 4.67 -7.31
N ILE A 175 10.42 5.00 -7.46
CA ILE A 175 9.85 5.23 -8.80
C ILE A 175 10.32 6.54 -9.44
N GLU A 176 10.53 7.61 -8.67
CA GLU A 176 11.08 8.85 -9.21
C GLU A 176 12.54 8.68 -9.64
N ILE A 177 13.34 7.96 -8.85
CA ILE A 177 14.72 7.58 -9.21
C ILE A 177 14.70 6.76 -10.50
N TYR A 178 13.87 5.71 -10.58
CA TYR A 178 13.74 4.86 -11.77
C TYR A 178 13.30 5.64 -13.02
N ILE A 179 12.31 6.53 -12.90
CA ILE A 179 11.82 7.33 -14.04
C ILE A 179 12.91 8.29 -14.54
N ARG A 180 13.68 8.92 -13.65
CA ARG A 180 14.81 9.80 -14.03
C ARG A 180 15.95 9.01 -14.66
N ALA A 181 16.37 7.90 -14.03
CA ALA A 181 17.46 7.06 -14.53
C ALA A 181 17.15 6.39 -15.88
N THR A 182 15.87 6.15 -16.18
CA THR A 182 15.44 5.60 -17.48
C THR A 182 14.95 6.66 -18.47
N GLU A 183 14.90 7.95 -18.11
CA GLU A 183 14.35 9.03 -18.95
C GLU A 183 15.00 9.05 -20.34
N SER A 184 16.33 9.07 -20.38
CA SER A 184 17.17 9.09 -21.59
C SER A 184 17.26 7.75 -22.32
N ARG A 185 16.77 6.65 -21.72
CA ARG A 185 16.68 5.31 -22.35
C ARG A 185 15.29 4.95 -22.82
N ASN A 186 14.28 5.79 -22.57
CA ASN A 186 12.97 5.65 -23.21
C ASN A 186 13.03 6.19 -24.65
N GLN A 187 14.14 5.83 -25.32
CA GLN A 187 14.77 6.53 -26.43
C GLN A 187 15.61 5.57 -27.37
N GLU A 188 14.94 4.70 -28.13
CA GLU A 188 15.13 4.02 -29.45
C GLU A 188 13.70 3.82 -30.08
N ARG A 189 13.28 4.25 -31.30
CA ARG A 189 11.90 4.00 -31.85
C ARG A 189 11.76 3.48 -33.29
N HIS A 190 12.68 2.67 -33.78
CA HIS A 190 12.36 1.85 -34.95
C HIS A 190 11.32 0.76 -34.59
N GLY A 191 10.04 1.07 -34.84
CA GLY A 191 8.89 0.22 -34.54
C GLY A 191 8.06 0.67 -33.34
N PHE A 192 7.54 -0.26 -32.53
CA PHE A 192 6.70 0.05 -31.36
C PHE A 192 7.47 0.55 -30.12
N VAL A 193 8.76 0.87 -30.26
CA VAL A 193 9.69 1.29 -29.18
C VAL A 193 9.46 2.83 -28.86
N LEU A 194 10.40 3.68 -28.39
CA LEU A 194 10.30 5.18 -28.10
C LEU A 194 11.70 5.84 -28.17
N GLU A 195 12.03 6.98 -28.86
CA GLU A 195 13.35 7.36 -29.55
C GLU A 195 14.32 8.45 -28.94
N PRO A 196 15.67 8.50 -29.24
CA PRO A 196 16.54 9.65 -28.95
C PRO A 196 16.78 10.52 -30.19
N GLN A 197 16.91 11.82 -29.99
CA GLN A 197 17.32 12.72 -31.07
C GLN A 197 18.84 12.69 -31.21
N GLY A 198 19.35 12.64 -32.45
CA GLY A 198 20.77 12.83 -32.75
C GLY A 198 21.59 11.55 -32.94
N ILE A 199 21.26 10.76 -33.96
CA ILE A 199 22.31 10.26 -34.86
C ILE A 199 22.14 11.08 -36.13
N ASP A 200 23.18 11.83 -36.51
CA ASP A 200 23.04 12.91 -37.49
C ASP A 200 22.71 12.37 -38.90
N GLU A 201 21.52 12.69 -39.41
CA GLU A 201 21.16 12.53 -40.83
C GLU A 201 21.90 13.53 -41.75
N HIS A 202 23.07 14.03 -41.32
CA HIS A 202 23.95 14.94 -42.05
C HIS A 202 25.34 14.34 -42.32
N ALA A 203 25.48 13.01 -42.27
CA ALA A 203 26.56 12.28 -42.94
C ALA A 203 26.37 12.21 -44.47
N GLY A 204 25.85 13.29 -45.08
CA GLY A 204 25.72 13.49 -46.52
C GLY A 204 26.95 14.22 -47.07
N LYS A 205 27.77 13.50 -47.85
CA LYS A 205 28.93 14.01 -48.62
C LYS A 205 28.60 15.21 -49.53
N PRO A 206 29.61 15.90 -50.12
CA PRO A 206 31.01 16.11 -49.69
C PRO A 206 31.39 17.62 -49.63
N GLU A 207 32.44 17.98 -48.89
CA GLU A 207 33.11 19.27 -49.13
C GLU A 207 34.09 19.14 -50.31
N GLU A 208 33.65 19.66 -51.46
CA GLU A 208 34.47 19.88 -52.66
C GLU A 208 34.63 21.40 -52.81
N HIS A 209 35.83 21.94 -52.61
CA HIS A 209 36.19 23.35 -52.93
C HIS A 209 37.73 23.52 -53.04
N PRO A 210 38.20 24.59 -53.71
CA PRO A 210 39.13 24.46 -54.87
C PRO A 210 40.63 24.49 -54.57
#